data_AF-A0AAN6BM58-F1
#
_entry.id   AF-A0AAN6BM58-F1
#
_cell.length_a   1.000
_cell.length_b   1.000
_cell.length_c   1.000
_cell.angle_alpha   90.00
_cell.angle_beta   90.00
_cell.angle_gamma   90.00
#
_symmetry.space_group_name_H-M   'P 1'
#
loop_
_entity.id
_entity.type
_entity.pdbx_description
1 polymer ?
#
loop_
_entity_poly.entity_id
_entity_poly.type
_entity_poly.pdbx_seq_one_letter_code
_entity_poly.pdbx_strand_id
1 'polypeptide(L)'
;MSQSIYSSSTPENHIARLSTERTAHDIPSNPSYGIDSPLGLIASNILSPLYIYATLKGKFQVWDDLLANLPRETFRSPTLDLGCGRGMVLLKIAQIKKQLTSSESPVQPAYGIDLFVKGDQSGNSPLATYKNAAALGVCEQTVLHTASFAELPFCDGVFSLVTAGLSIHNADKATRKKAVGEAARVLVSGGYLVVVDMAGYVGEYADTVKEMGWTGVSREFGGLRMIGFLKVLSLMWTGLVHIFPDDLDARLDAWVFPGGRPSIFSHWSTHGVTPVQCHSHNDYWRPVPFFSAIKAGCIGVEADIWLSGGDLLVGHNRFTLHHAATLRSLYLDPLLDVLERHNTRSSRLQPDRNEKLAGVFAHDPSQTLVLLIDFKTDGNDTWPYLVDQLAPLREAGYLSHFDGVEMVQRPVTVVLSGDAPFHLIAANSTYRDIFLDAPLDKLDQSTSENPQGISAAAADYNYTNSYYASVDFRKTIGPLSRNRFSQDQLVRVREQVAAAHDRGLKVRYWGTPTWPRGLRNHVWHVLVREGVDYINVDDLAEGTMQDWRKHRSWWL
;
A
#
# COMPACT_ATOMS: atom_id res chain seq x y z
N MET A 1 -19.32 -69.10 -1.12
CA MET A 1 -18.23 -68.80 -2.08
C MET A 1 -18.36 -67.34 -2.45
N SER A 2 -17.41 -66.49 -2.02
CA SER A 2 -17.39 -65.08 -2.41
C SER A 2 -17.19 -64.99 -3.92
N GLN A 3 -18.09 -64.35 -4.66
CA GLN A 3 -17.80 -63.96 -6.04
C GLN A 3 -16.57 -63.05 -6.02
N SER A 4 -15.65 -63.26 -6.96
CA SER A 4 -14.50 -62.37 -7.14
C SER A 4 -14.98 -60.98 -7.53
N ILE A 5 -14.45 -59.95 -6.87
CA ILE A 5 -14.71 -58.55 -7.24
C ILE A 5 -13.94 -58.10 -8.49
N TYR A 6 -13.01 -58.93 -8.98
CA TYR A 6 -12.15 -58.63 -10.11
C TYR A 6 -12.73 -59.19 -11.41
N SER A 7 -12.69 -58.38 -12.47
CA SER A 7 -13.14 -58.75 -13.82
C SER A 7 -12.15 -59.63 -14.57
N SER A 8 -10.91 -59.71 -14.09
CA SER A 8 -9.81 -60.52 -14.64
C SER A 8 -8.97 -61.15 -13.52
N SER A 9 -7.72 -61.54 -13.81
CA SER A 9 -6.79 -62.04 -12.80
C SER A 9 -6.60 -61.04 -11.66
N THR A 10 -6.66 -61.50 -10.41
CA THR A 10 -6.45 -60.67 -9.22
C THR A 10 -5.12 -59.92 -9.30
N PRO A 11 -5.12 -58.58 -9.37
CA PRO A 11 -3.90 -57.79 -9.37
C PRO A 11 -3.14 -57.94 -8.04
N GLU A 12 -1.83 -57.71 -8.09
CA GLU A 12 -0.99 -57.75 -6.89
C GLU A 12 -1.51 -56.78 -5.82
N ASN A 13 -1.70 -57.27 -4.59
CA ASN A 13 -1.96 -56.43 -3.44
C ASN A 13 -0.64 -56.00 -2.80
N HIS A 14 -0.22 -54.76 -3.07
CA HIS A 14 1.03 -54.20 -2.57
C HIS A 14 1.08 -54.13 -1.05
N ILE A 15 -0.03 -53.84 -0.37
CA ILE A 15 -0.06 -53.81 1.10
C ILE A 15 0.24 -55.20 1.67
N ALA A 16 -0.43 -56.23 1.13
CA ALA A 16 -0.22 -57.61 1.58
C ALA A 16 1.23 -58.07 1.31
N ARG A 17 1.76 -57.87 0.10
CA ARG A 17 3.14 -58.22 -0.21
C ARG A 17 4.12 -57.53 0.74
N LEU A 18 4.07 -56.19 0.82
CA LEU A 18 4.99 -55.39 1.62
C LEU A 18 4.90 -55.69 3.12
N SER A 19 3.72 -56.10 3.62
CA SER A 19 3.54 -56.53 5.01
C SER A 19 4.22 -57.86 5.35
N THR A 20 4.49 -58.71 4.35
CA THR A 20 5.09 -60.04 4.52
C THR A 20 6.58 -60.10 4.20
N GLU A 21 7.14 -59.02 3.64
CA GLU A 21 8.57 -58.92 3.36
C GLU A 21 9.39 -58.90 4.66
N ARG A 22 10.43 -59.74 4.74
CA ARG A 22 11.29 -59.84 5.94
C ARG A 22 12.21 -58.62 6.13
N THR A 23 12.29 -57.72 5.17
CA THR A 23 13.06 -56.49 5.29
C THR A 23 12.37 -55.52 6.24
N ALA A 24 13.07 -55.09 7.29
CA ALA A 24 12.57 -54.06 8.19
C ALA A 24 12.40 -52.74 7.41
N HIS A 25 11.15 -52.38 7.12
CA HIS A 25 10.81 -51.09 6.55
C HIS A 25 10.81 -50.05 7.68
N ASP A 26 11.54 -48.94 7.51
CA ASP A 26 11.49 -47.82 8.46
C ASP A 26 10.11 -47.14 8.40
N ILE A 27 9.25 -47.44 9.37
CA ILE A 27 7.87 -46.94 9.46
C ILE A 27 7.89 -45.61 10.23
N PRO A 28 7.41 -44.51 9.64
CA PRO A 28 7.41 -43.22 10.32
C PRO A 28 6.39 -43.20 11.48
N SER A 29 6.63 -42.38 12.49
CA SER A 29 5.70 -42.17 13.61
C SER A 29 4.40 -41.47 13.20
N ASN A 30 4.43 -40.71 12.10
CA ASN A 30 3.27 -40.06 11.49
C ASN A 30 3.27 -40.25 9.96
N PRO A 31 2.10 -40.35 9.32
CA PRO A 31 2.02 -40.41 7.87
C PRO A 31 2.63 -39.18 7.18
N SER A 32 3.20 -39.40 5.99
CA SER A 32 3.76 -38.35 5.14
C SER A 32 3.08 -38.40 3.77
N TYR A 33 2.50 -37.28 3.34
CA TYR A 33 1.69 -37.21 2.11
C TYR A 33 2.30 -36.35 0.98
N GLY A 34 3.46 -35.72 1.21
CA GLY A 34 4.19 -34.96 0.18
C GLY A 34 3.51 -33.65 -0.27
N ILE A 35 4.08 -33.02 -1.30
CA ILE A 35 3.58 -31.81 -1.96
C ILE A 35 3.18 -32.17 -3.40
N ASP A 36 2.02 -31.69 -3.84
CA ASP A 36 1.37 -32.06 -5.10
C ASP A 36 2.02 -31.36 -6.32
N SER A 37 2.80 -30.27 -6.14
CA SER A 37 3.70 -29.74 -7.19
C SER A 37 4.77 -28.76 -6.65
N PRO A 38 6.08 -29.07 -6.76
CA PRO A 38 7.15 -28.12 -6.40
C PRO A 38 7.19 -26.85 -7.27
N LEU A 39 6.71 -26.92 -8.52
CA LEU A 39 6.67 -25.77 -9.45
C LEU A 39 5.60 -24.74 -9.06
N GLY A 40 4.46 -25.19 -8.50
CA GLY A 40 3.42 -24.30 -7.97
C GLY A 40 3.90 -23.47 -6.76
N LEU A 41 4.86 -24.01 -5.99
CA LEU A 41 5.50 -23.29 -4.90
C LEU A 41 6.38 -22.13 -5.42
N ILE A 42 7.10 -22.33 -6.52
CA ILE A 42 7.99 -21.33 -7.14
C ILE A 42 7.18 -20.24 -7.87
N ALA A 43 6.07 -20.59 -8.50
CA ALA A 43 5.24 -19.64 -9.24
C ALA A 43 4.42 -18.69 -8.34
N SER A 44 4.30 -18.99 -7.04
CA SER A 44 3.31 -18.35 -6.16
C SER A 44 3.88 -17.32 -5.19
N ASN A 45 5.02 -16.65 -5.43
CA ASN A 45 5.73 -15.77 -4.47
C ASN A 45 4.86 -14.93 -3.48
N ILE A 46 3.66 -14.47 -3.87
CA ILE A 46 2.70 -13.74 -2.99
C ILE A 46 1.68 -14.67 -2.29
N LEU A 47 1.30 -15.81 -2.90
CA LEU A 47 0.34 -16.80 -2.41
C LEU A 47 0.98 -18.08 -1.83
N SER A 48 2.30 -18.19 -1.77
CA SER A 48 3.01 -19.38 -1.27
C SER A 48 2.55 -19.84 0.13
N PRO A 49 2.29 -18.96 1.12
CA PRO A 49 1.75 -19.37 2.41
C PRO A 49 0.36 -20.01 2.31
N LEU A 50 -0.51 -19.51 1.42
CA LEU A 50 -1.83 -20.10 1.17
C LEU A 50 -1.70 -21.48 0.52
N TYR A 51 -0.82 -21.60 -0.47
CA TYR A 51 -0.56 -22.87 -1.15
C TYR A 51 -0.01 -23.93 -0.20
N ILE A 52 0.95 -23.57 0.67
CA ILE A 52 1.50 -24.44 1.71
C ILE A 52 0.40 -24.87 2.69
N TYR A 53 -0.44 -23.94 3.15
CA TYR A 53 -1.54 -24.27 4.08
C TYR A 53 -2.58 -25.21 3.43
N ALA A 54 -3.02 -24.91 2.21
CA ALA A 54 -3.97 -25.75 1.48
C ALA A 54 -3.42 -27.17 1.29
N THR A 55 -2.12 -27.29 0.99
CA THR A 55 -1.44 -28.57 0.78
C THR A 55 -1.22 -29.35 2.09
N LEU A 56 -0.83 -28.69 3.17
CA LEU A 56 -0.47 -29.38 4.42
C LEU A 56 -1.64 -29.61 5.38
N LYS A 57 -2.69 -28.78 5.30
CA LYS A 57 -3.83 -28.83 6.24
C LYS A 57 -5.19 -28.76 5.56
N GLY A 58 -5.38 -27.83 4.62
CA GLY A 58 -6.69 -27.56 4.02
C GLY A 58 -7.33 -28.80 3.39
N LYS A 59 -6.57 -29.55 2.57
CA LYS A 59 -7.09 -30.74 1.89
C LYS A 59 -7.56 -31.84 2.85
N PHE A 60 -6.90 -31.98 4.00
CA PHE A 60 -7.26 -32.99 5.00
C PHE A 60 -8.63 -32.69 5.62
N GLN A 61 -8.86 -31.42 5.99
CA GLN A 61 -10.12 -30.98 6.60
C GLN A 61 -11.31 -31.14 5.64
N VAL A 62 -11.13 -30.78 4.37
CA VAL A 62 -12.19 -30.96 3.36
C VAL A 62 -12.58 -32.43 3.21
N TRP A 63 -11.61 -33.34 3.18
CA TRP A 63 -11.91 -34.77 3.11
C TRP A 63 -12.54 -35.31 4.40
N ASP A 64 -12.15 -34.82 5.58
CA ASP A 64 -12.80 -35.19 6.84
C ASP A 64 -14.28 -34.79 6.84
N ASP A 65 -14.60 -33.56 6.40
CA ASP A 65 -15.97 -33.06 6.30
C ASP A 65 -16.79 -33.84 5.27
N LEU A 66 -16.22 -34.11 4.09
CA LEU A 66 -16.90 -34.85 3.02
C LEU A 66 -17.22 -36.28 3.45
N LEU A 67 -16.27 -36.99 4.06
CA LEU A 67 -16.48 -38.36 4.52
C LEU A 67 -17.44 -38.43 5.71
N ALA A 68 -17.43 -37.43 6.61
CA ALA A 68 -18.35 -37.37 7.74
C ALA A 68 -19.82 -37.17 7.33
N ASN A 69 -20.06 -36.54 6.18
CA ASN A 69 -21.40 -36.30 5.64
C ASN A 69 -21.98 -37.51 4.86
N LEU A 70 -21.20 -38.57 4.65
CA LEU A 70 -21.68 -39.80 4.01
C LEU A 70 -22.34 -40.74 5.04
N PRO A 71 -23.39 -41.50 4.66
CA PRO A 71 -23.98 -42.51 5.53
C PRO A 71 -22.95 -43.54 5.99
N ARG A 72 -22.96 -43.89 7.29
CA ARG A 72 -21.98 -44.84 7.86
C ARG A 72 -22.00 -46.21 7.20
N GLU A 73 -23.16 -46.67 6.73
CA GLU A 73 -23.30 -47.97 6.05
C GLU A 73 -22.54 -48.06 4.73
N THR A 74 -22.30 -46.91 4.07
CA THR A 74 -21.46 -46.83 2.87
C THR A 74 -20.06 -47.39 3.13
N PHE A 75 -19.54 -47.26 4.35
CA PHE A 75 -18.19 -47.72 4.66
C PHE A 75 -18.12 -49.22 5.01
N ARG A 76 -19.24 -49.95 5.14
CA ARG A 76 -19.22 -51.39 5.41
C ARG A 76 -18.92 -52.24 4.18
N SER A 77 -19.39 -51.78 3.03
CA SER A 77 -19.14 -52.39 1.72
C SER A 77 -17.75 -52.01 1.17
N PRO A 78 -17.26 -52.68 0.12
CA PRO A 78 -16.02 -52.26 -0.55
C PRO A 78 -16.08 -50.79 -0.98
N THR A 79 -14.97 -50.08 -0.80
CA THR A 79 -14.79 -48.68 -1.25
C THR A 79 -13.53 -48.57 -2.11
N LEU A 80 -13.48 -47.63 -3.05
CA LEU A 80 -12.36 -47.45 -3.98
C LEU A 80 -11.86 -46.00 -3.98
N ASP A 81 -10.54 -45.80 -3.93
CA ASP A 81 -9.88 -44.49 -4.09
C ASP A 81 -9.02 -44.47 -5.36
N LEU A 82 -9.36 -43.58 -6.29
CA LEU A 82 -8.75 -43.46 -7.61
C LEU A 82 -7.58 -42.47 -7.59
N GLY A 83 -6.40 -42.93 -8.02
CA GLY A 83 -5.19 -42.12 -7.96
C GLY A 83 -4.84 -41.80 -6.51
N CYS A 84 -4.86 -42.82 -5.66
CA CYS A 84 -4.73 -42.67 -4.21
C CYS A 84 -3.36 -42.13 -3.77
N GLY A 85 -2.36 -42.12 -4.65
CA GLY A 85 -0.99 -41.70 -4.40
C GLY A 85 -0.44 -42.31 -3.12
N ARG A 86 0.02 -41.46 -2.20
CA ARG A 86 0.51 -41.85 -0.87
C ARG A 86 -0.59 -42.22 0.16
N GLY A 87 -1.84 -42.32 -0.27
CA GLY A 87 -2.96 -42.88 0.50
C GLY A 87 -3.70 -41.88 1.40
N MET A 88 -3.78 -40.60 1.05
CA MET A 88 -4.46 -39.62 1.92
C MET A 88 -5.95 -39.97 2.15
N VAL A 89 -6.71 -40.15 1.06
CA VAL A 89 -8.15 -40.43 1.13
C VAL A 89 -8.38 -41.90 1.44
N LEU A 90 -7.69 -42.81 0.73
CA LEU A 90 -7.66 -44.24 1.00
C LEU A 90 -7.51 -44.58 2.49
N LEU A 91 -6.52 -44.00 3.17
CA LEU A 91 -6.23 -44.37 4.56
C LEU A 91 -7.17 -43.71 5.56
N LYS A 92 -7.73 -42.53 5.26
CA LYS A 92 -8.86 -41.97 6.05
C LYS A 92 -10.06 -42.91 6.03
N ILE A 93 -10.39 -43.46 4.85
CA ILE A 93 -11.46 -44.45 4.71
C ILE A 93 -11.11 -45.75 5.46
N ALA A 94 -9.86 -46.22 5.37
CA ALA A 94 -9.40 -47.40 6.09
C ALA A 94 -9.48 -47.22 7.63
N GLN A 95 -9.20 -46.03 8.15
CA GLN A 95 -9.39 -45.71 9.57
C GLN A 95 -10.86 -45.75 9.99
N ILE A 96 -11.77 -45.20 9.19
CA ILE A 96 -13.23 -45.29 9.42
C ILE A 96 -13.65 -46.77 9.46
N LYS A 97 -13.19 -47.57 8.49
CA LYS A 97 -13.47 -49.01 8.42
C LYS A 97 -12.94 -49.76 9.65
N LYS A 98 -11.72 -49.47 10.10
CA LYS A 98 -11.13 -50.07 11.31
C LYS A 98 -11.99 -49.82 12.55
N GLN A 99 -12.54 -48.61 12.70
CA GLN A 99 -13.47 -48.29 13.79
C GLN A 99 -14.77 -49.08 13.70
N LEU A 100 -15.27 -49.36 12.49
CA LEU A 100 -16.47 -50.17 12.27
C LEU A 100 -16.23 -51.67 12.50
N THR A 101 -15.04 -52.19 12.22
CA THR A 101 -14.69 -53.61 12.43
C THR A 101 -14.80 -54.04 13.89
N SER A 102 -14.64 -53.11 14.84
CA SER A 102 -14.86 -53.38 16.27
C SER A 102 -16.32 -53.68 16.64
N SER A 103 -17.27 -53.60 15.71
CA SER A 103 -18.70 -53.87 15.91
C SER A 103 -19.18 -55.14 15.19
N GLU A 104 -18.96 -56.33 15.78
CA GLU A 104 -19.49 -57.69 15.49
C GLU A 104 -19.69 -58.21 14.03
N SER A 105 -19.47 -57.41 12.99
CA SER A 105 -19.71 -57.72 11.59
C SER A 105 -18.47 -57.41 10.74
N PRO A 106 -18.06 -58.31 9.82
CA PRO A 106 -16.89 -58.11 8.99
C PRO A 106 -17.08 -56.93 8.04
N VAL A 107 -16.17 -55.96 8.10
CA VAL A 107 -16.11 -54.79 7.21
C VAL A 107 -15.18 -55.10 6.04
N GLN A 108 -15.66 -54.92 4.81
CA GLN A 108 -14.84 -55.13 3.61
C GLN A 108 -13.77 -54.02 3.47
N PRO A 109 -12.59 -54.30 2.88
CA PRO A 109 -11.48 -53.34 2.88
C PRO A 109 -11.72 -52.12 1.98
N ALA A 110 -10.89 -51.10 2.17
CA ALA A 110 -10.74 -49.97 1.24
C ALA A 110 -9.69 -50.31 0.18
N TYR A 111 -10.07 -50.16 -1.08
CA TYR A 111 -9.22 -50.41 -2.24
C TYR A 111 -8.65 -49.09 -2.75
N GLY A 112 -7.36 -49.06 -3.04
CA GLY A 112 -6.70 -47.94 -3.69
C GLY A 112 -6.05 -48.39 -4.99
N ILE A 113 -6.09 -47.52 -6.00
CA ILE A 113 -5.32 -47.69 -7.22
C ILE A 113 -4.45 -46.47 -7.49
N ASP A 114 -3.27 -46.67 -8.04
CA ASP A 114 -2.40 -45.60 -8.53
C ASP A 114 -1.42 -46.11 -9.59
N LEU A 115 -0.93 -45.23 -10.46
CA LEU A 115 0.18 -45.53 -11.39
C LEU A 115 1.56 -45.21 -10.80
N PHE A 116 1.60 -44.54 -9.65
CA PHE A 116 2.79 -44.12 -8.92
C PHE A 116 3.74 -43.24 -9.75
N VAL A 117 3.15 -42.34 -10.55
CA VAL A 117 3.90 -41.36 -11.36
C VAL A 117 4.55 -40.33 -10.43
N LYS A 118 5.88 -40.29 -10.41
CA LYS A 118 6.66 -39.42 -9.50
C LYS A 118 6.53 -37.92 -9.81
N GLY A 119 6.15 -37.57 -11.05
CA GLY A 119 5.93 -36.18 -11.47
C GLY A 119 4.68 -35.55 -10.84
N ASP A 120 3.68 -36.37 -10.53
CA ASP A 120 2.37 -35.91 -10.04
C ASP A 120 2.38 -35.68 -8.52
N GLN A 121 3.23 -36.41 -7.78
CA GLN A 121 3.36 -36.25 -6.34
C GLN A 121 4.77 -36.65 -5.87
N SER A 122 5.36 -35.78 -5.04
CA SER A 122 6.72 -35.99 -4.51
C SER A 122 6.80 -37.26 -3.65
N GLY A 123 7.65 -38.21 -4.07
CA GLY A 123 7.88 -39.47 -3.35
C GLY A 123 6.79 -40.52 -3.52
N ASN A 124 5.93 -40.39 -4.55
CA ASN A 124 4.86 -41.35 -4.82
C ASN A 124 5.41 -42.75 -5.12
N SER A 125 4.94 -43.76 -4.39
CA SER A 125 5.31 -45.17 -4.57
C SER A 125 4.40 -46.09 -3.74
N PRO A 126 4.23 -47.38 -4.11
CA PRO A 126 3.47 -48.33 -3.29
C PRO A 126 4.04 -48.44 -1.87
N LEU A 127 5.37 -48.36 -1.73
CA LEU A 127 6.05 -48.38 -0.44
C LEU A 127 5.68 -47.19 0.44
N ALA A 128 5.54 -45.99 -0.13
CA ALA A 128 5.14 -44.81 0.64
C ALA A 128 3.72 -44.95 1.20
N THR A 129 2.80 -45.49 0.40
CA THR A 129 1.41 -45.76 0.82
C THR A 129 1.36 -46.84 1.90
N TYR A 130 2.14 -47.92 1.73
CA TYR A 130 2.28 -48.96 2.75
C TYR A 130 2.82 -48.40 4.09
N LYS A 131 3.90 -47.60 4.05
CA LYS A 131 4.45 -46.98 5.27
C LYS A 131 3.43 -46.11 5.99
N ASN A 132 2.61 -45.36 5.25
CA ASN A 132 1.53 -44.57 5.84
C ASN A 132 0.42 -45.45 6.43
N ALA A 133 0.04 -46.54 5.74
CA ALA A 133 -0.93 -47.50 6.24
C ALA A 133 -0.46 -48.18 7.54
N ALA A 134 0.82 -48.56 7.59
CA ALA A 134 1.46 -49.16 8.75
C ALA A 134 1.55 -48.18 9.92
N ALA A 135 1.92 -46.92 9.67
CA ALA A 135 1.97 -45.86 10.68
C ALA A 135 0.59 -45.61 11.33
N LEU A 136 -0.49 -45.76 10.56
CA LEU A 136 -1.87 -45.66 11.06
C LEU A 136 -2.44 -46.98 11.61
N GLY A 137 -1.71 -48.09 11.44
CA GLY A 137 -2.14 -49.43 11.81
C GLY A 137 -3.40 -49.90 11.06
N VAL A 138 -3.56 -49.54 9.78
CA VAL A 138 -4.75 -49.86 8.96
C VAL A 138 -4.44 -50.79 7.78
N CYS A 139 -3.30 -51.49 7.81
CA CYS A 139 -2.91 -52.41 6.73
C CYS A 139 -3.97 -53.48 6.44
N GLU A 140 -4.61 -54.04 7.48
CA GLU A 140 -5.67 -55.05 7.33
C GLU A 140 -6.93 -54.52 6.66
N GLN A 141 -7.19 -53.21 6.76
CA GLN A 141 -8.34 -52.56 6.13
C GLN A 141 -8.03 -51.99 4.74
N THR A 142 -6.81 -52.18 4.23
CA THR A 142 -6.33 -51.53 3.01
C THR A 142 -5.85 -52.55 1.97
N VAL A 143 -6.31 -52.39 0.74
CA VAL A 143 -5.83 -53.11 -0.45
C VAL A 143 -5.31 -52.09 -1.45
N LEU A 144 -4.13 -52.32 -2.02
CA LEU A 144 -3.50 -51.37 -2.95
C LEU A 144 -3.04 -52.09 -4.21
N HIS A 145 -3.44 -51.57 -5.37
CA HIS A 145 -3.04 -52.10 -6.68
C HIS A 145 -2.38 -51.02 -7.53
N THR A 146 -1.51 -51.46 -8.44
CA THR A 146 -1.08 -50.61 -9.56
C THR A 146 -2.10 -50.76 -10.69
N ALA A 147 -2.86 -49.72 -10.99
CA ALA A 147 -3.85 -49.72 -12.06
C ALA A 147 -4.14 -48.31 -12.56
N SER A 148 -4.60 -48.21 -13.81
CA SER A 148 -5.11 -46.97 -14.39
C SER A 148 -6.57 -46.78 -14.01
N PHE A 149 -6.96 -45.57 -13.62
CA PHE A 149 -8.37 -45.25 -13.40
C PHE A 149 -9.21 -45.25 -14.69
N ALA A 150 -8.57 -45.31 -15.86
CA ALA A 150 -9.25 -45.37 -17.16
C ALA A 150 -9.65 -46.80 -17.57
N GLU A 151 -9.16 -47.82 -16.86
CA GLU A 151 -9.46 -49.23 -17.09
C GLU A 151 -9.36 -49.99 -15.76
N LEU A 152 -10.47 -50.03 -15.03
CA LEU A 152 -10.49 -50.60 -13.68
C LEU A 152 -10.58 -52.13 -13.72
N PRO A 153 -9.74 -52.86 -12.95
CA PRO A 153 -9.72 -54.33 -12.93
C PRO A 153 -10.88 -54.94 -12.13
N PHE A 154 -11.96 -54.21 -11.92
CA PHE A 154 -13.09 -54.58 -11.07
C PHE A 154 -14.35 -54.85 -11.89
N CYS A 155 -15.20 -55.74 -11.37
CA CYS A 155 -16.53 -55.99 -11.90
C CYS A 155 -17.45 -54.76 -11.74
N ASP A 156 -18.53 -54.74 -12.51
CA ASP A 156 -19.59 -53.73 -12.40
C ASP A 156 -20.29 -53.82 -11.03
N GLY A 157 -20.69 -52.69 -10.47
CA GLY A 157 -21.54 -52.67 -9.28
C GLY A 157 -20.94 -53.31 -8.03
N VAL A 158 -19.65 -53.09 -7.76
CA VAL A 158 -18.92 -53.68 -6.62
C VAL A 158 -18.79 -52.72 -5.44
N PHE A 159 -18.54 -51.44 -5.72
CA PHE A 159 -18.19 -50.46 -4.71
C PHE A 159 -19.39 -49.62 -4.30
N SER A 160 -19.45 -49.31 -3.02
CA SER A 160 -20.46 -48.40 -2.45
C SER A 160 -20.02 -46.94 -2.46
N LEU A 161 -18.71 -46.71 -2.50
CA LEU A 161 -18.08 -45.39 -2.57
C LEU A 161 -16.86 -45.47 -3.49
N VAL A 162 -16.79 -44.51 -4.41
CA VAL A 162 -15.59 -44.22 -5.19
C VAL A 162 -15.17 -42.78 -4.89
N THR A 163 -13.91 -42.59 -4.51
CA THR A 163 -13.31 -41.28 -4.27
C THR A 163 -12.21 -40.98 -5.29
N ALA A 164 -12.02 -39.71 -5.61
CA ALA A 164 -10.85 -39.24 -6.35
C ALA A 164 -10.45 -37.85 -5.84
N GLY A 165 -9.20 -37.68 -5.43
CA GLY A 165 -8.69 -36.42 -4.90
C GLY A 165 -7.49 -35.92 -5.68
N LEU A 166 -7.66 -34.83 -6.43
CA LEU A 166 -6.60 -34.16 -7.19
C LEU A 166 -5.80 -35.13 -8.10
N SER A 167 -6.47 -36.10 -8.71
CA SER A 167 -5.84 -37.15 -9.51
C SER A 167 -6.32 -37.20 -10.97
N ILE A 168 -7.60 -36.94 -11.23
CA ILE A 168 -8.19 -37.11 -12.57
C ILE A 168 -7.71 -36.00 -13.52
N HIS A 169 -7.49 -34.77 -13.03
CA HIS A 169 -7.01 -33.65 -13.87
C HIS A 169 -5.65 -33.88 -14.55
N ASN A 170 -4.82 -34.81 -14.03
CA ASN A 170 -3.51 -35.13 -14.62
C ASN A 170 -3.65 -35.80 -15.99
N ALA A 171 -4.82 -36.35 -16.32
CA ALA A 171 -5.08 -37.02 -17.58
C ALA A 171 -5.64 -36.08 -18.66
N ASP A 172 -5.47 -36.46 -19.92
CA ASP A 172 -6.12 -35.80 -21.06
C ASP A 172 -7.65 -35.92 -21.00
N LYS A 173 -8.36 -35.08 -21.76
CA LYS A 173 -9.83 -34.98 -21.74
C LYS A 173 -10.54 -36.32 -22.03
N ALA A 174 -10.04 -37.11 -22.97
CA ALA A 174 -10.67 -38.39 -23.31
C ALA A 174 -10.51 -39.40 -22.17
N THR A 175 -9.31 -39.44 -21.58
CA THR A 175 -8.98 -40.30 -20.45
C THR A 175 -9.76 -39.89 -19.19
N ARG A 176 -9.99 -38.59 -18.94
CA ARG A 176 -10.85 -38.12 -17.84
C ARG A 176 -12.29 -38.58 -17.98
N LYS A 177 -12.88 -38.46 -19.17
CA LYS A 177 -14.25 -38.95 -19.43
C LYS A 177 -14.36 -40.45 -19.20
N LYS A 178 -13.35 -41.23 -19.63
CA LYS A 178 -13.26 -42.67 -19.34
C LYS A 178 -13.14 -42.95 -17.84
N ALA A 179 -12.31 -42.20 -17.12
CA ALA A 179 -12.11 -42.37 -15.69
C ALA A 179 -13.42 -42.20 -14.89
N VAL A 180 -14.19 -41.16 -15.22
CA VAL A 180 -15.50 -40.90 -14.61
C VAL A 180 -16.51 -42.00 -14.99
N GLY A 181 -16.47 -42.49 -16.22
CA GLY A 181 -17.30 -43.61 -16.66
C GLY A 181 -16.99 -44.92 -15.94
N GLU A 182 -15.70 -45.26 -15.79
CA GLU A 182 -15.27 -46.43 -15.04
C GLU A 182 -15.63 -46.32 -13.56
N ALA A 183 -15.45 -45.14 -12.95
CA ALA A 183 -15.89 -44.86 -11.58
C ALA A 183 -17.39 -45.11 -11.41
N ALA A 184 -18.21 -44.67 -12.37
CA ALA A 184 -19.65 -44.91 -12.36
C ALA A 184 -20.00 -46.39 -12.58
N ARG A 185 -19.28 -47.10 -13.46
CA ARG A 185 -19.51 -48.53 -13.78
C ARG A 185 -19.31 -49.43 -12.57
N VAL A 186 -18.26 -49.19 -11.80
CA VAL A 186 -17.92 -50.05 -10.64
C VAL A 186 -18.76 -49.73 -9.40
N LEU A 187 -19.57 -48.67 -9.42
CA LEU A 187 -20.45 -48.31 -8.31
C LEU A 187 -21.75 -49.12 -8.33
N VAL A 188 -22.18 -49.57 -7.15
CA VAL A 188 -23.52 -50.11 -6.93
C VAL A 188 -24.58 -49.04 -7.21
N SER A 189 -25.78 -49.47 -7.58
CA SER A 189 -26.92 -48.54 -7.64
C SER A 189 -27.17 -47.90 -6.27
N GLY A 190 -27.25 -46.56 -6.24
CA GLY A 190 -27.34 -45.79 -4.98
C GLY A 190 -26.01 -45.53 -4.27
N GLY A 191 -24.87 -45.96 -4.85
CA GLY A 191 -23.54 -45.65 -4.35
C GLY A 191 -23.13 -44.18 -4.56
N TYR A 192 -22.01 -43.79 -3.97
CA TYR A 192 -21.52 -42.40 -3.98
C TYR A 192 -20.23 -42.26 -4.79
N LEU A 193 -20.18 -41.25 -5.66
CA LEU A 193 -18.94 -40.78 -6.29
C LEU A 193 -18.58 -39.41 -5.71
N VAL A 194 -17.42 -39.31 -5.04
CA VAL A 194 -16.94 -38.05 -4.45
C VAL A 194 -15.62 -37.65 -5.10
N VAL A 195 -15.63 -36.55 -5.85
CA VAL A 195 -14.44 -36.04 -6.56
C VAL A 195 -14.10 -34.65 -6.04
N VAL A 196 -12.87 -34.48 -5.56
CA VAL A 196 -12.30 -33.17 -5.21
C VAL A 196 -11.19 -32.86 -6.20
N ASP A 197 -11.43 -31.92 -7.11
CA ASP A 197 -10.49 -31.56 -8.16
C ASP A 197 -10.48 -30.05 -8.47
N MET A 198 -9.58 -29.58 -9.34
CA MET A 198 -9.51 -28.16 -9.70
C MET A 198 -10.79 -27.71 -10.40
N ALA A 199 -11.24 -26.49 -10.07
CA ALA A 199 -12.55 -25.96 -10.48
C ALA A 199 -12.82 -26.03 -11.99
N GLY A 200 -11.77 -25.93 -12.83
CA GLY A 200 -11.88 -26.02 -14.28
C GLY A 200 -12.29 -27.40 -14.82
N TYR A 201 -12.10 -28.48 -14.05
CA TYR A 201 -12.38 -29.85 -14.50
C TYR A 201 -13.65 -30.46 -13.89
N VAL A 202 -14.03 -30.05 -12.67
CA VAL A 202 -15.18 -30.65 -11.95
C VAL A 202 -16.51 -30.49 -12.72
N GLY A 203 -16.65 -29.43 -13.51
CA GLY A 203 -17.81 -29.25 -14.41
C GLY A 203 -17.91 -30.38 -15.45
N GLU A 204 -16.80 -30.72 -16.10
CA GLU A 204 -16.72 -31.79 -17.10
C GLU A 204 -17.13 -33.16 -16.52
N TYR A 205 -16.72 -33.45 -15.28
CA TYR A 205 -17.06 -34.70 -14.61
C TYR A 205 -18.55 -34.78 -14.29
N ALA A 206 -19.13 -33.69 -13.78
CA ALA A 206 -20.54 -33.60 -13.47
C ALA A 206 -21.42 -33.77 -14.72
N ASP A 207 -21.03 -33.18 -15.84
CA ASP A 207 -21.75 -33.33 -17.10
C ASP A 207 -21.67 -34.77 -17.62
N THR A 208 -20.51 -35.42 -17.49
CA THR A 208 -20.31 -36.83 -17.88
C THR A 208 -21.24 -37.78 -17.14
N VAL A 209 -21.37 -37.66 -15.81
CA VAL A 209 -22.28 -38.55 -15.05
C VAL A 209 -23.76 -38.23 -15.30
N LYS A 210 -24.10 -36.97 -15.57
CA LYS A 210 -25.47 -36.58 -15.97
C LYS A 210 -25.85 -37.18 -17.32
N GLU A 211 -24.93 -37.19 -18.29
CA GLU A 211 -25.12 -37.89 -19.57
C GLU A 211 -25.36 -39.39 -19.38
N MET A 212 -24.81 -39.98 -18.31
CA MET A 212 -25.04 -41.37 -17.90
C MET A 212 -26.33 -41.58 -17.09
N GLY A 213 -27.16 -40.54 -16.91
CA GLY A 213 -28.46 -40.62 -16.23
C GLY A 213 -28.44 -40.35 -14.73
N TRP A 214 -27.35 -39.82 -14.18
CA TRP A 214 -27.28 -39.49 -12.75
C TRP A 214 -28.09 -38.24 -12.42
N THR A 215 -28.96 -38.33 -11.41
CA THR A 215 -29.85 -37.23 -10.98
C THR A 215 -29.37 -36.51 -9.72
N GLY A 216 -28.64 -37.20 -8.83
CA GLY A 216 -28.14 -36.66 -7.56
C GLY A 216 -26.78 -35.96 -7.65
N VAL A 217 -26.59 -35.07 -8.63
CA VAL A 217 -25.27 -34.45 -8.90
C VAL A 217 -25.20 -33.03 -8.33
N SER A 218 -24.39 -32.84 -7.29
CA SER A 218 -24.12 -31.53 -6.67
C SER A 218 -22.67 -31.09 -6.88
N ARG A 219 -22.44 -29.77 -6.94
CA ARG A 219 -21.10 -29.17 -7.01
C ARG A 219 -21.00 -28.06 -5.97
N GLU A 220 -19.94 -28.06 -5.18
CA GLU A 220 -19.63 -27.01 -4.21
C GLU A 220 -18.24 -26.42 -4.48
N PHE A 221 -18.10 -25.11 -4.30
CA PHE A 221 -16.79 -24.46 -4.38
C PHE A 221 -16.05 -24.55 -3.04
N GLY A 222 -15.11 -25.49 -2.93
CA GLY A 222 -14.35 -25.73 -1.69
C GLY A 222 -13.17 -24.77 -1.43
N GLY A 223 -12.82 -23.88 -2.36
CA GLY A 223 -11.59 -23.07 -2.29
C GLY A 223 -11.47 -22.20 -1.05
N LEU A 224 -12.56 -21.62 -0.56
CA LEU A 224 -12.60 -20.81 0.67
C LEU A 224 -12.51 -21.67 1.94
N ARG A 225 -13.04 -22.91 1.92
CA ARG A 225 -12.91 -23.87 3.03
C ARG A 225 -11.47 -24.41 3.14
N MET A 226 -10.80 -24.61 2.00
CA MET A 226 -9.39 -25.05 1.93
C MET A 226 -8.39 -24.05 2.53
N ILE A 227 -8.71 -22.75 2.49
CA ILE A 227 -7.81 -21.65 2.88
C ILE A 227 -8.23 -21.01 4.21
N GLY A 228 -9.53 -21.04 4.54
CA GLY A 228 -10.12 -20.39 5.70
C GLY A 228 -10.40 -18.90 5.43
N PHE A 229 -11.69 -18.51 5.41
CA PHE A 229 -12.14 -17.16 5.05
C PHE A 229 -11.46 -16.03 5.85
N LEU A 230 -11.31 -16.19 7.16
CA LEU A 230 -10.65 -15.21 8.04
C LEU A 230 -9.14 -15.05 7.75
N LYS A 231 -8.49 -16.10 7.25
CA LYS A 231 -7.06 -16.05 6.90
C LYS A 231 -6.81 -15.33 5.59
N VAL A 232 -7.74 -15.39 4.63
CA VAL A 232 -7.66 -14.61 3.39
C VAL A 232 -7.66 -13.12 3.70
N LEU A 233 -8.58 -12.67 4.55
CA LEU A 233 -8.66 -11.27 4.99
C LEU A 233 -7.39 -10.82 5.72
N SER A 234 -6.90 -11.64 6.66
CA SER A 234 -5.66 -11.33 7.38
C SER A 234 -4.45 -11.22 6.46
N LEU A 235 -4.30 -12.13 5.49
CA LEU A 235 -3.15 -12.13 4.58
C LEU A 235 -3.24 -11.01 3.54
N MET A 236 -4.44 -10.67 3.06
CA MET A 236 -4.65 -9.50 2.20
C MET A 236 -4.33 -8.20 2.94
N TRP A 237 -4.73 -8.08 4.20
CA TRP A 237 -4.41 -6.93 5.05
C TRP A 237 -2.89 -6.77 5.24
N THR A 238 -2.21 -7.86 5.63
CA THR A 238 -0.74 -7.84 5.79
C THR A 238 0.00 -7.54 4.48
N GLY A 239 -0.51 -8.03 3.35
CA GLY A 239 0.04 -7.73 2.03
C GLY A 239 -0.10 -6.25 1.65
N LEU A 240 -1.28 -5.65 1.89
CA LEU A 240 -1.52 -4.23 1.64
C LEU A 240 -0.58 -3.31 2.45
N VAL A 241 -0.40 -3.61 3.74
CA VAL A 241 0.50 -2.85 4.63
C VAL A 241 1.97 -2.97 4.21
N HIS A 242 2.41 -4.11 3.70
CA HIS A 242 3.80 -4.28 3.26
C HIS A 242 4.11 -3.68 1.89
N ILE A 243 3.12 -3.55 1.01
CA ILE A 243 3.32 -2.97 -0.33
C ILE A 243 3.24 -1.43 -0.27
N PHE A 244 2.45 -0.87 0.65
CA PHE A 244 2.26 0.59 0.77
C PHE A 244 2.39 1.11 2.23
N PRO A 245 3.50 0.86 2.94
CA PRO A 245 3.61 1.22 4.35
C PRO A 245 3.50 2.73 4.57
N ASP A 246 4.26 3.54 3.81
CA ASP A 246 4.38 4.98 4.10
C ASP A 246 3.24 5.81 3.50
N ASP A 247 2.79 5.48 2.28
CA ASP A 247 1.72 6.23 1.59
C ASP A 247 0.34 5.97 2.18
N LEU A 248 0.06 4.74 2.64
CA LEU A 248 -1.23 4.40 3.24
C LEU A 248 -1.36 5.01 4.64
N ASP A 249 -0.32 4.90 5.46
CA ASP A 249 -0.31 5.50 6.80
C ASP A 249 -0.37 7.03 6.71
N ALA A 250 0.37 7.67 5.80
CA ALA A 250 0.33 9.12 5.64
C ALA A 250 -1.05 9.63 5.18
N ARG A 251 -1.72 8.91 4.26
CA ARG A 251 -3.07 9.28 3.78
C ARG A 251 -4.16 9.01 4.82
N LEU A 252 -4.08 7.88 5.53
CA LEU A 252 -5.00 7.58 6.63
C LEU A 252 -4.81 8.57 7.79
N ASP A 253 -3.58 8.90 8.17
CA ASP A 253 -3.31 9.89 9.20
C ASP A 253 -3.76 11.30 8.79
N ALA A 254 -3.54 11.71 7.54
CA ALA A 254 -4.04 12.99 7.05
C ALA A 254 -5.57 13.07 7.07
N TRP A 255 -6.26 11.97 6.77
CA TRP A 255 -7.72 11.91 6.77
C TRP A 255 -8.31 11.85 8.19
N VAL A 256 -7.75 11.03 9.08
CA VAL A 256 -8.28 10.82 10.44
C VAL A 256 -7.80 11.91 11.41
N PHE A 257 -6.59 12.43 11.22
CA PHE A 257 -5.95 13.42 12.08
C PHE A 257 -5.33 14.56 11.25
N PRO A 258 -6.14 15.46 10.68
CA PRO A 258 -5.64 16.54 9.82
C PRO A 258 -4.60 17.46 10.51
N GLY A 259 -4.67 17.60 11.84
CA GLY A 259 -3.67 18.31 12.65
C GLY A 259 -2.54 17.45 13.23
N GLY A 260 -2.43 16.18 12.83
CA GLY A 260 -1.53 15.19 13.42
C GLY A 260 -2.11 14.46 14.64
N ARG A 261 -1.57 13.28 14.95
CA ARG A 261 -1.96 12.52 16.14
C ARG A 261 -1.52 13.29 17.40
N PRO A 262 -2.41 13.54 18.38
CA PRO A 262 -2.03 14.18 19.62
C PRO A 262 -0.99 13.30 20.36
N SER A 263 0.17 13.86 20.68
CA SER A 263 1.15 13.19 21.52
C SER A 263 0.63 13.16 22.95
N ILE A 264 0.75 12.01 23.64
CA ILE A 264 0.44 11.91 25.07
C ILE A 264 1.38 12.78 25.93
N PHE A 265 2.50 13.23 25.36
CA PHE A 265 3.50 14.07 26.03
C PHE A 265 3.48 15.53 25.57
N SER A 266 2.81 15.86 24.46
CA SER A 266 2.76 17.23 23.93
C SER A 266 1.50 17.50 23.10
N HIS A 267 0.88 18.65 23.34
CA HIS A 267 -0.25 19.14 22.55
C HIS A 267 0.18 19.85 21.25
N TRP A 268 1.48 19.96 20.99
CA TRP A 268 2.02 20.59 19.78
C TRP A 268 2.04 19.59 18.62
N SER A 269 1.37 19.94 17.52
CA SER A 269 1.32 19.12 16.30
C SER A 269 2.69 18.93 15.63
N THR A 270 3.63 19.86 15.87
CA THR A 270 5.00 19.83 15.31
C THR A 270 6.02 19.25 16.30
N HIS A 271 5.61 18.48 17.31
CA HIS A 271 6.56 17.87 18.24
C HIS A 271 7.52 16.94 17.48
N GLY A 272 8.83 17.11 17.69
CA GLY A 272 9.86 16.35 16.96
C GLY A 272 10.10 16.81 15.53
N VAL A 273 9.49 17.91 15.08
CA VAL A 273 9.73 18.50 13.76
C VAL A 273 10.78 19.59 13.88
N THR A 274 11.83 19.49 13.06
CA THR A 274 12.85 20.53 12.92
C THR A 274 12.45 21.46 11.77
N PRO A 275 12.31 22.77 12.01
CA PRO A 275 12.06 23.72 10.92
C PRO A 275 13.24 23.76 9.95
N VAL A 276 12.93 23.83 8.67
CA VAL A 276 13.89 23.84 7.56
C VAL A 276 13.55 24.97 6.59
N GLN A 277 14.56 25.54 5.93
CA GLN A 277 14.36 26.67 5.00
C GLN A 277 13.77 26.22 3.65
N CYS A 278 12.55 25.67 3.69
CA CYS A 278 11.74 25.38 2.52
C CYS A 278 10.43 26.17 2.51
N HIS A 279 9.96 26.40 1.29
CA HIS A 279 8.70 27.08 1.00
C HIS A 279 7.79 26.07 0.29
N SER A 280 6.69 25.67 0.94
CA SER A 280 5.67 24.78 0.37
C SER A 280 4.92 25.53 -0.73
N HIS A 281 5.32 25.26 -1.97
CA HIS A 281 4.73 25.87 -3.16
C HIS A 281 3.45 25.13 -3.55
N ASN A 282 2.47 25.89 -4.03
CA ASN A 282 1.09 25.40 -4.27
C ASN A 282 0.57 24.58 -3.08
N ASP A 283 0.75 25.08 -1.85
CA ASP A 283 0.44 24.33 -0.63
C ASP A 283 -1.04 23.90 -0.55
N TYR A 284 -1.92 24.59 -1.26
CA TYR A 284 -3.34 24.26 -1.36
C TYR A 284 -3.61 22.99 -2.21
N TRP A 285 -2.61 22.40 -2.86
CA TRP A 285 -2.71 21.07 -3.49
C TRP A 285 -2.51 19.91 -2.51
N ARG A 286 -2.09 20.20 -1.26
CA ARG A 286 -1.85 19.17 -0.25
C ARG A 286 -3.17 18.57 0.24
N PRO A 287 -3.17 17.31 0.72
CA PRO A 287 -4.36 16.70 1.33
C PRO A 287 -4.93 17.51 2.49
N VAL A 288 -4.03 18.11 3.29
CA VAL A 288 -4.37 19.05 4.37
C VAL A 288 -3.43 20.25 4.27
N PRO A 289 -3.82 21.35 3.60
CA PRO A 289 -3.01 22.57 3.51
C PRO A 289 -2.62 23.11 4.89
N PHE A 290 -1.56 23.91 4.94
CA PHE A 290 -0.91 24.40 6.16
C PHE A 290 -0.27 23.29 7.03
N PHE A 291 -1.06 22.33 7.53
CA PHE A 291 -0.58 21.26 8.42
C PHE A 291 0.43 20.34 7.74
N SER A 292 0.23 20.00 6.47
CA SER A 292 1.18 19.14 5.73
C SER A 292 2.56 19.79 5.65
N ALA A 293 2.63 21.11 5.39
CA ALA A 293 3.87 21.85 5.30
C ALA A 293 4.60 21.97 6.64
N ILE A 294 3.92 22.40 7.70
CA ILE A 294 4.57 22.59 9.02
C ILE A 294 4.95 21.25 9.65
N LYS A 295 4.24 20.16 9.37
CA LYS A 295 4.60 18.81 9.82
C LYS A 295 5.86 18.30 9.12
N ALA A 296 6.04 18.66 7.85
CA ALA A 296 7.26 18.35 7.11
C ALA A 296 8.45 19.22 7.55
N GLY A 297 8.18 20.41 8.12
CA GLY A 297 9.16 21.35 8.63
C GLY A 297 9.34 22.61 7.78
N CYS A 298 8.56 22.81 6.72
CA CYS A 298 8.68 24.02 5.90
C CYS A 298 8.23 25.27 6.66
N ILE A 299 9.10 26.28 6.67
CA ILE A 299 8.87 27.57 7.34
C ILE A 299 8.20 28.61 6.42
N GLY A 300 7.82 28.23 5.21
CA GLY A 300 7.01 29.04 4.30
C GLY A 300 5.90 28.23 3.63
N VAL A 301 4.75 28.85 3.42
CA VAL A 301 3.59 28.31 2.70
C VAL A 301 3.03 29.36 1.73
N GLU A 302 2.34 28.90 0.68
CA GLU A 302 1.78 29.75 -0.38
C GLU A 302 0.27 29.55 -0.55
N ALA A 303 -0.44 30.66 -0.72
CA ALA A 303 -1.86 30.69 -1.07
C ALA A 303 -2.09 31.56 -2.32
N ASP A 304 -2.58 30.94 -3.40
CA ASP A 304 -3.02 31.64 -4.61
C ASP A 304 -4.47 32.10 -4.42
N ILE A 305 -4.71 33.40 -4.22
CA ILE A 305 -6.03 33.92 -3.86
C ILE A 305 -6.76 34.57 -5.04
N TRP A 306 -8.07 34.37 -5.07
CA TRP A 306 -9.00 34.93 -6.04
C TRP A 306 -10.17 35.57 -5.30
N LEU A 307 -10.40 36.87 -5.52
CA LEU A 307 -11.60 37.53 -5.03
C LEU A 307 -12.82 37.00 -5.80
N SER A 308 -13.77 36.39 -5.09
CA SER A 308 -15.01 35.87 -5.68
C SER A 308 -16.14 35.89 -4.67
N GLY A 309 -17.28 36.48 -5.03
CA GLY A 309 -18.47 36.48 -4.18
C GLY A 309 -18.31 37.16 -2.81
N GLY A 310 -17.36 38.10 -2.69
CA GLY A 310 -17.04 38.79 -1.43
C GLY A 310 -16.14 38.00 -0.48
N ASP A 311 -15.50 36.93 -0.94
CA ASP A 311 -14.52 36.16 -0.17
C ASP A 311 -13.25 35.87 -1.01
N LEU A 312 -12.20 35.41 -0.35
CA LEU A 312 -10.90 35.06 -0.92
C LEU A 312 -10.80 33.54 -1.08
N LEU A 313 -11.14 33.05 -2.28
CA LEU A 313 -11.00 31.64 -2.63
C LEU A 313 -9.55 31.31 -2.95
N VAL A 314 -9.12 30.09 -2.65
CA VAL A 314 -7.75 29.63 -2.92
C VAL A 314 -7.74 28.61 -4.05
N GLY A 315 -6.82 28.76 -5.00
CA GLY A 315 -6.58 27.75 -6.02
C GLY A 315 -5.67 28.20 -7.16
N HIS A 316 -5.14 27.25 -7.92
CA HIS A 316 -4.16 27.51 -8.98
C HIS A 316 -4.78 28.23 -10.18
N ASN A 317 -6.02 27.90 -10.50
CA ASN A 317 -6.76 28.52 -11.59
C ASN A 317 -8.26 28.56 -11.28
N ARG A 318 -9.00 29.32 -12.10
CA ARG A 318 -10.44 29.54 -11.92
C ARG A 318 -11.29 28.26 -11.90
N PHE A 319 -10.83 27.18 -12.55
CA PHE A 319 -11.55 25.91 -12.60
C PHE A 319 -11.38 25.06 -11.34
N THR A 320 -10.34 25.33 -10.54
CA THR A 320 -10.06 24.61 -9.29
C THR A 320 -10.65 25.28 -8.06
N LEU A 321 -11.28 26.45 -8.21
CA LEU A 321 -11.86 27.20 -7.10
C LEU A 321 -13.09 26.48 -6.53
N HIS A 322 -13.17 26.45 -5.20
CA HIS A 322 -14.29 25.86 -4.48
C HIS A 322 -14.72 26.80 -3.34
N HIS A 323 -16.02 26.97 -3.15
CA HIS A 323 -16.58 27.91 -2.16
C HIS A 323 -16.16 27.61 -0.71
N ALA A 324 -15.87 26.34 -0.40
CA ALA A 324 -15.37 25.93 0.92
C ALA A 324 -13.84 26.01 1.06
N ALA A 325 -13.10 26.32 -0.01
CA ALA A 325 -11.64 26.42 -0.02
C ALA A 325 -11.24 27.89 -0.04
N THR A 326 -11.32 28.53 1.13
CA THR A 326 -11.04 29.96 1.33
C THR A 326 -9.73 30.18 2.07
N LEU A 327 -9.15 31.37 1.95
CA LEU A 327 -7.92 31.75 2.67
C LEU A 327 -8.06 31.55 4.19
N ARG A 328 -9.22 31.90 4.75
CA ARG A 328 -9.56 31.63 6.16
C ARG A 328 -9.54 30.13 6.47
N SER A 329 -10.32 29.34 5.75
CA SER A 329 -10.50 27.92 6.04
C SER A 329 -9.22 27.08 5.90
N LEU A 330 -8.35 27.43 4.95
CA LEU A 330 -7.16 26.65 4.64
C LEU A 330 -5.90 27.13 5.39
N TYR A 331 -5.83 28.42 5.74
CA TYR A 331 -4.62 29.01 6.30
C TYR A 331 -4.87 29.80 7.58
N LEU A 332 -5.71 30.84 7.56
CA LEU A 332 -5.77 31.81 8.66
C LEU A 332 -6.41 31.23 9.93
N ASP A 333 -7.54 30.53 9.82
CA ASP A 333 -8.23 29.97 10.99
C ASP A 333 -7.42 28.84 11.63
N PRO A 334 -6.86 27.86 10.87
CA PRO A 334 -5.96 26.86 11.43
C PRO A 334 -4.70 27.44 12.07
N LEU A 335 -4.12 28.48 11.47
CA LEU A 335 -2.94 29.15 11.99
C LEU A 335 -3.24 29.87 13.31
N LEU A 336 -4.35 30.61 13.37
CA LEU A 336 -4.79 31.29 14.58
C LEU A 336 -5.02 30.29 15.72
N ASP A 337 -5.75 29.21 15.47
CA ASP A 337 -6.02 28.17 16.48
C ASP A 337 -4.72 27.54 17.03
N VAL A 338 -3.76 27.22 16.15
CA VAL A 338 -2.44 26.71 16.57
C VAL A 338 -1.72 27.73 17.47
N LEU A 339 -1.66 28.99 17.05
CA LEU A 339 -0.97 30.04 17.79
C LEU A 339 -1.65 30.36 19.12
N GLU A 340 -2.97 30.36 19.19
CA GLU A 340 -3.72 30.54 20.44
C GLU A 340 -3.47 29.38 21.41
N ARG A 341 -3.52 28.13 20.92
CA ARG A 341 -3.22 26.96 21.75
C ARG A 341 -1.79 26.98 22.29
N HIS A 342 -0.80 27.35 21.46
CA HIS A 342 0.59 27.41 21.89
C HIS A 342 0.89 28.54 22.88
N ASN A 343 0.15 29.65 22.80
CA ASN A 343 0.38 30.84 23.61
C ASN A 343 -0.64 31.00 24.77
N THR A 344 -1.55 30.06 24.95
CA THR A 344 -2.41 29.96 26.13
C THR A 344 -1.66 29.25 27.24
N ARG A 345 -1.48 29.94 28.39
CA ARG A 345 -0.72 29.41 29.52
C ARG A 345 -1.31 28.11 30.04
N SER A 346 -0.58 27.01 29.87
CA SER A 346 -0.87 25.70 30.47
C SER A 346 0.02 25.39 31.69
N SER A 347 1.04 26.20 31.95
CA SER A 347 1.94 26.06 33.09
C SER A 347 2.46 27.43 33.58
N ARG A 348 2.79 27.52 34.87
CA ARG A 348 3.41 28.72 35.48
C ARG A 348 4.81 29.03 34.95
N LEU A 349 5.46 28.06 34.30
CA LEU A 349 6.79 28.23 33.71
C LEU A 349 6.76 28.81 32.28
N GLN A 350 5.58 28.94 31.67
CA GLN A 350 5.47 29.52 30.33
C GLN A 350 5.58 31.05 30.37
N PRO A 351 6.34 31.64 29.43
CA PRO A 351 6.51 33.09 29.35
C PRO A 351 5.17 33.80 29.17
N ASP A 352 5.12 35.07 29.56
CA ASP A 352 3.94 35.89 29.30
C ASP A 352 3.79 36.15 27.79
N ARG A 353 2.56 36.26 27.29
CA ARG A 353 2.31 36.65 25.89
C ARG A 353 2.94 38.02 25.59
N ASN A 354 3.04 38.88 26.59
CA ASN A 354 3.68 40.19 26.48
C ASN A 354 5.21 40.14 26.45
N GLU A 355 5.83 39.03 26.88
CA GLU A 355 7.28 38.85 26.87
C GLU A 355 7.75 38.16 25.60
N LYS A 356 7.15 37.01 25.27
CA LYS A 356 7.57 36.21 24.11
C LYS A 356 6.42 35.37 23.58
N LEU A 357 6.14 35.51 22.29
CA LEU A 357 5.17 34.68 21.58
C LEU A 357 5.88 33.48 20.94
N ALA A 358 5.25 32.33 21.06
CA ALA A 358 5.62 31.11 20.35
C ALA A 358 4.99 31.07 18.96
N GLY A 359 5.78 30.64 17.98
CA GLY A 359 5.32 30.26 16.64
C GLY A 359 4.78 28.85 16.55
N VAL A 360 4.78 28.31 15.34
CA VAL A 360 4.16 27.00 15.05
C VAL A 360 5.07 25.82 15.36
N PHE A 361 6.39 26.02 15.49
CA PHE A 361 7.37 24.95 15.66
C PHE A 361 7.80 24.75 17.12
N ALA A 362 7.55 23.55 17.66
CA ALA A 362 7.94 23.19 19.03
C ALA A 362 9.45 23.17 19.26
N HIS A 363 10.23 22.74 18.26
CA HIS A 363 11.70 22.66 18.37
C HIS A 363 12.36 24.05 18.33
N ASP A 364 11.76 25.02 17.64
CA ASP A 364 12.17 26.42 17.66
C ASP A 364 10.93 27.33 17.70
N PRO A 365 10.43 27.66 18.91
CA PRO A 365 9.26 28.51 19.05
C PRO A 365 9.45 29.95 18.56
N SER A 366 10.68 30.39 18.26
CA SER A 366 10.94 31.72 17.67
C SER A 366 10.89 31.73 16.15
N GLN A 367 10.86 30.57 15.49
CA GLN A 367 10.80 30.47 14.05
C GLN A 367 9.49 31.06 13.52
N THR A 368 9.60 32.12 12.71
CA THR A 368 8.46 32.70 12.00
C THR A 368 8.00 31.78 10.88
N LEU A 369 6.69 31.69 10.66
CA LEU A 369 6.10 31.08 9.48
C LEU A 369 5.81 32.16 8.45
N VAL A 370 6.30 32.00 7.23
CA VAL A 370 6.00 32.91 6.13
C VAL A 370 4.75 32.45 5.41
N LEU A 371 3.72 33.30 5.37
CA LEU A 371 2.52 33.11 4.55
C LEU A 371 2.65 34.01 3.32
N LEU A 372 3.03 33.41 2.19
CA LEU A 372 3.05 34.08 0.89
C LEU A 372 1.65 34.02 0.28
N ILE A 373 1.11 35.17 -0.08
CA ILE A 373 -0.21 35.32 -0.67
C ILE A 373 -0.04 35.92 -2.06
N ASP A 374 -0.38 35.14 -3.09
CA ASP A 374 -0.27 35.56 -4.48
C ASP A 374 -1.64 35.98 -5.01
N PHE A 375 -1.75 37.25 -5.42
CA PHE A 375 -2.98 37.84 -5.93
C PHE A 375 -3.19 37.44 -7.40
N LYS A 376 -4.26 36.67 -7.66
CA LYS A 376 -4.66 36.25 -9.01
C LYS A 376 -5.82 37.08 -9.60
N THR A 377 -6.30 38.07 -8.85
CA THR A 377 -7.32 39.05 -9.23
C THR A 377 -6.80 40.46 -8.98
N ASP A 378 -7.56 41.49 -9.43
CA ASP A 378 -7.16 42.89 -9.27
C ASP A 378 -6.75 43.22 -7.83
N GLY A 379 -5.55 43.81 -7.69
CA GLY A 379 -4.93 44.12 -6.42
C GLY A 379 -5.75 45.05 -5.54
N ASN A 380 -6.33 46.10 -6.12
CA ASN A 380 -7.04 47.12 -5.37
C ASN A 380 -8.39 46.60 -4.86
N ASP A 381 -9.09 45.81 -5.66
CA ASP A 381 -10.36 45.20 -5.28
C ASP A 381 -10.16 44.11 -4.21
N THR A 382 -9.08 43.33 -4.31
CA THR A 382 -8.77 42.21 -3.42
C THR A 382 -8.21 42.66 -2.07
N TRP A 383 -7.44 43.76 -2.05
CA TRP A 383 -6.77 44.31 -0.87
C TRP A 383 -7.65 44.48 0.39
N PRO A 384 -8.83 45.16 0.35
CA PRO A 384 -9.62 45.39 1.56
C PRO A 384 -10.09 44.08 2.22
N TYR A 385 -10.39 43.06 1.42
CA TYR A 385 -10.77 41.75 1.94
C TYR A 385 -9.60 41.07 2.65
N LEU A 386 -8.38 41.14 2.08
CA LEU A 386 -7.22 40.55 2.74
C LEU A 386 -6.92 41.24 4.07
N VAL A 387 -6.93 42.58 4.09
CA VAL A 387 -6.66 43.35 5.31
C VAL A 387 -7.65 43.00 6.43
N ASP A 388 -8.93 42.87 6.10
CA ASP A 388 -9.99 42.42 7.03
C ASP A 388 -9.73 40.99 7.53
N GLN A 389 -9.44 40.05 6.62
CA GLN A 389 -9.20 38.65 7.01
C GLN A 389 -7.95 38.47 7.89
N LEU A 390 -6.96 39.36 7.79
CA LEU A 390 -5.76 39.36 8.64
C LEU A 390 -5.98 39.99 10.02
N ALA A 391 -7.09 40.70 10.26
CA ALA A 391 -7.34 41.42 11.50
C ALA A 391 -7.21 40.56 12.78
N PRO A 392 -7.74 39.32 12.84
CA PRO A 392 -7.60 38.50 14.05
C PRO A 392 -6.13 38.21 14.43
N LEU A 393 -5.27 37.90 13.45
CA LEU A 393 -3.84 37.68 13.69
C LEU A 393 -3.12 38.97 14.08
N ARG A 394 -3.48 40.09 13.46
CA ARG A 394 -2.96 41.43 13.76
C ARG A 394 -3.27 41.86 15.19
N GLU A 395 -4.54 41.79 15.58
CA GLU A 395 -5.05 42.17 16.90
C GLU A 395 -4.45 41.29 18.00
N ALA A 396 -4.21 40.01 17.72
CA ALA A 396 -3.53 39.10 18.63
C ALA A 396 -2.00 39.29 18.70
N GLY A 397 -1.43 40.20 17.89
CA GLY A 397 0.00 40.53 17.90
C GLY A 397 0.91 39.49 17.24
N TYR A 398 0.35 38.61 16.40
CA TYR A 398 1.09 37.51 15.77
C TYR A 398 1.82 37.89 14.48
N LEU A 399 1.45 39.00 13.84
CA LEU A 399 2.01 39.43 12.56
C LEU A 399 3.30 40.25 12.72
N SER A 400 4.33 39.86 11.97
CA SER A 400 5.56 40.64 11.83
C SER A 400 5.19 41.98 11.21
N HIS A 401 5.81 43.06 11.66
CA HIS A 401 5.44 44.39 11.20
C HIS A 401 6.60 45.37 11.21
N PHE A 402 6.55 46.34 10.32
CA PHE A 402 7.34 47.55 10.39
C PHE A 402 6.68 48.54 11.34
N ASP A 403 7.43 49.10 12.28
CA ASP A 403 6.92 50.02 13.33
C ASP A 403 7.20 51.50 13.06
N GLY A 404 7.67 51.83 11.86
CA GLY A 404 8.12 53.17 11.49
C GLY A 404 9.63 53.33 11.49
N VAL A 405 10.35 52.42 12.14
CA VAL A 405 11.82 52.46 12.27
C VAL A 405 12.44 51.18 11.73
N GLU A 406 11.97 50.03 12.19
CA GLU A 406 12.53 48.72 11.84
C GLU A 406 11.47 47.64 11.67
N MET A 407 11.88 46.48 11.19
CA MET A 407 11.03 45.30 11.07
C MET A 407 11.06 44.51 12.37
N VAL A 408 9.91 44.42 13.05
CA VAL A 408 9.69 43.63 14.26
C VAL A 408 9.17 42.24 13.86
N GLN A 409 10.02 41.23 14.01
CA GLN A 409 9.66 39.85 13.70
C GLN A 409 8.71 39.25 14.74
N ARG A 410 7.66 38.55 14.27
CA ARG A 410 6.65 37.86 15.07
C ARG A 410 6.39 36.45 14.51
N PRO A 411 5.53 35.63 15.17
CA PRO A 411 5.25 34.26 14.73
C PRO A 411 4.86 34.09 13.26
N VAL A 412 4.26 35.09 12.61
CA VAL A 412 3.82 35.01 11.23
C VAL A 412 4.32 36.20 10.43
N THR A 413 4.92 35.97 9.28
CA THR A 413 5.30 37.02 8.33
C THR A 413 4.46 36.90 7.08
N VAL A 414 3.65 37.91 6.76
CA VAL A 414 2.80 37.93 5.57
C VAL A 414 3.55 38.60 4.42
N VAL A 415 3.63 37.92 3.28
CA VAL A 415 4.33 38.40 2.08
C VAL A 415 3.36 38.37 0.91
N LEU A 416 3.27 39.44 0.12
CA LEU A 416 2.41 39.49 -1.06
C LEU A 416 3.22 39.42 -2.36
N SER A 417 2.61 38.79 -3.36
CA SER A 417 3.11 38.69 -4.74
C SER A 417 1.95 38.81 -5.75
N GLY A 418 2.25 38.66 -7.04
CA GLY A 418 1.26 38.75 -8.12
C GLY A 418 0.81 40.18 -8.37
N ASP A 419 -0.50 40.39 -8.53
CA ASP A 419 -1.12 41.70 -8.78
C ASP A 419 -1.26 42.58 -7.52
N ALA A 420 -0.51 42.27 -6.45
CA ALA A 420 -0.60 42.98 -5.17
C ALA A 420 -0.29 44.50 -5.31
N PRO A 421 -1.08 45.38 -4.67
CA PRO A 421 -0.95 46.81 -4.86
C PRO A 421 0.20 47.41 -4.04
N PHE A 422 1.42 47.40 -4.61
CA PHE A 422 2.64 47.93 -3.98
C PHE A 422 2.44 49.30 -3.33
N HIS A 423 1.75 50.22 -4.01
CA HIS A 423 1.51 51.57 -3.54
C HIS A 423 0.71 51.64 -2.23
N LEU A 424 -0.23 50.71 -2.00
CA LEU A 424 -1.01 50.65 -0.74
C LEU A 424 -0.16 50.13 0.42
N ILE A 425 0.73 49.18 0.15
CA ILE A 425 1.68 48.66 1.14
C ILE A 425 2.65 49.77 1.54
N ALA A 426 3.25 50.45 0.56
CA ALA A 426 4.24 51.50 0.80
C ALA A 426 3.65 52.81 1.35
N ALA A 427 2.33 53.02 1.29
CA ALA A 427 1.69 54.29 1.67
C ALA A 427 1.77 54.59 3.18
N ASN A 428 1.77 53.58 4.06
CA ASN A 428 1.81 53.78 5.50
C ASN A 428 3.25 53.74 6.01
N SER A 429 3.81 54.88 6.41
CA SER A 429 5.18 54.97 6.94
C SER A 429 5.29 54.65 8.43
N THR A 430 4.19 54.42 9.14
CA THR A 430 4.17 54.26 10.61
C THR A 430 3.89 52.85 11.07
N TYR A 431 3.11 52.07 10.32
CA TYR A 431 2.81 50.68 10.65
C TYR A 431 2.47 49.88 9.39
N ARG A 432 3.14 48.75 9.19
CA ARG A 432 2.82 47.80 8.09
C ARG A 432 3.09 46.38 8.55
N ASP A 433 2.12 45.49 8.47
CA ASP A 433 2.26 44.07 8.84
C ASP A 433 2.21 43.12 7.64
N ILE A 434 2.36 43.70 6.45
CA ILE A 434 2.36 43.04 5.16
C ILE A 434 3.61 43.50 4.41
N PHE A 435 4.40 42.54 3.93
CA PHE A 435 5.64 42.76 3.19
C PHE A 435 5.49 42.31 1.73
N LEU A 436 6.44 42.69 0.90
CA LEU A 436 6.47 42.34 -0.52
C LEU A 436 7.45 41.21 -0.83
N ASP A 437 7.14 40.46 -1.89
CA ASP A 437 8.08 39.64 -2.63
C ASP A 437 8.72 40.48 -3.75
N ALA A 438 9.96 40.90 -3.54
CA ALA A 438 10.68 41.74 -4.49
C ALA A 438 11.12 40.95 -5.74
N PRO A 439 11.12 41.55 -6.94
CA PRO A 439 11.60 40.89 -8.16
C PRO A 439 13.13 40.75 -8.14
N LEU A 440 13.64 39.56 -7.81
CA LEU A 440 15.07 39.30 -7.58
C LEU A 440 15.96 39.67 -8.78
N ASP A 441 15.49 39.47 -10.01
CA ASP A 441 16.21 39.79 -11.25
C ASP A 441 16.28 41.28 -11.59
N LYS A 442 15.55 42.13 -10.85
CA LYS A 442 15.53 43.58 -11.04
C LYS A 442 16.24 44.36 -9.94
N LEU A 443 16.76 43.69 -8.91
CA LEU A 443 17.41 44.36 -7.78
C LEU A 443 18.75 45.04 -8.14
N ASP A 444 19.42 44.59 -9.20
CA ASP A 444 20.72 45.12 -9.63
C ASP A 444 20.60 46.24 -10.70
N GLN A 445 19.40 46.49 -11.23
CA GLN A 445 19.19 47.42 -12.35
C GLN A 445 19.13 48.91 -11.94
N SER A 446 19.75 49.29 -10.82
CA SER A 446 19.84 50.69 -10.36
C SER A 446 20.74 51.60 -11.20
N THR A 447 21.14 51.19 -12.41
CA THR A 447 22.08 51.94 -13.28
C THR A 447 21.64 52.13 -14.74
N SER A 448 20.41 51.80 -15.14
CA SER A 448 19.96 52.03 -16.52
C SER A 448 18.82 53.05 -16.60
N GLU A 449 19.17 54.28 -16.96
CA GLU A 449 18.23 55.32 -17.41
C GLU A 449 17.43 54.80 -18.61
N ASN A 450 16.11 54.67 -18.49
CA ASN A 450 15.24 54.32 -19.61
C ASN A 450 14.40 55.56 -20.02
N PRO A 451 14.54 56.09 -21.25
CA PRO A 451 14.00 57.40 -21.66
C PRO A 451 12.55 57.38 -22.15
N GLN A 452 11.71 56.47 -21.64
CA GLN A 452 10.28 56.41 -21.98
C GLN A 452 9.46 56.31 -20.69
N GLY A 453 9.02 57.48 -20.20
CA GLY A 453 8.15 57.62 -19.02
C GLY A 453 6.91 56.73 -19.17
N ILE A 454 6.70 55.80 -18.25
CA ILE A 454 6.23 55.94 -16.87
C ILE A 454 7.00 54.88 -16.08
N SER A 455 8.11 55.28 -15.48
CA SER A 455 8.77 54.47 -14.45
C SER A 455 7.88 54.57 -13.22
N ALA A 456 7.11 53.52 -12.93
CA ALA A 456 6.80 53.23 -11.53
C ALA A 456 8.17 53.15 -10.87
N ALA A 457 8.53 54.21 -10.13
CA ALA A 457 9.82 54.38 -9.50
C ALA A 457 10.29 53.01 -9.02
N ALA A 458 11.47 52.58 -9.46
CA ALA A 458 12.10 51.36 -8.98
C ALA A 458 11.96 51.38 -7.46
N ALA A 459 11.00 50.61 -6.95
CA ALA A 459 10.70 50.60 -5.54
C ALA A 459 12.00 50.22 -4.87
N ASP A 460 12.47 51.05 -3.93
CA ASP A 460 13.68 50.77 -3.18
C ASP A 460 13.37 49.61 -2.23
N TYR A 461 13.35 48.39 -2.77
CA TYR A 461 13.02 47.18 -2.07
C TYR A 461 14.11 46.91 -1.04
N ASN A 462 13.74 46.84 0.22
CA ASN A 462 14.65 46.56 1.32
C ASN A 462 13.88 45.87 2.46
N TYR A 463 14.60 45.42 3.49
CA TYR A 463 14.04 44.67 4.61
C TYR A 463 12.88 45.37 5.37
N THR A 464 12.68 46.68 5.18
CA THR A 464 11.58 47.43 5.83
C THR A 464 10.26 47.34 5.08
N ASN A 465 10.27 46.98 3.79
CA ASN A 465 9.08 46.88 2.95
C ASN A 465 8.91 45.51 2.27
N SER A 466 9.98 44.72 2.22
CA SER A 466 10.02 43.43 1.54
C SER A 466 10.66 42.39 2.44
N TYR A 467 10.22 41.15 2.30
CA TYR A 467 10.79 40.02 3.03
C TYR A 467 11.49 39.06 2.07
N TYR A 468 10.80 38.67 0.99
CA TYR A 468 11.37 37.86 -0.06
C TYR A 468 11.93 38.71 -1.19
N ALA A 469 12.89 38.10 -1.90
CA ALA A 469 13.20 38.43 -3.27
C ALA A 469 13.16 37.13 -4.09
N SER A 470 12.23 37.02 -5.02
CA SER A 470 12.02 35.79 -5.79
C SER A 470 12.03 35.96 -7.30
N VAL A 471 12.32 34.88 -8.02
CA VAL A 471 12.28 34.82 -9.49
C VAL A 471 12.06 33.41 -10.03
N ASP A 472 11.55 33.34 -11.26
CA ASP A 472 11.47 32.12 -12.07
C ASP A 472 12.86 31.63 -12.49
N PHE A 473 13.26 30.49 -11.94
CA PHE A 473 14.53 29.82 -12.29
C PHE A 473 14.68 29.58 -13.79
N ARG A 474 13.62 29.13 -14.49
CA ARG A 474 13.70 28.76 -15.91
C ARG A 474 13.85 29.98 -16.78
N LYS A 475 13.17 31.09 -16.46
CA LYS A 475 13.29 32.34 -17.23
C LYS A 475 14.66 32.97 -17.02
N THR A 476 15.20 32.93 -15.80
CA THR A 476 16.40 33.69 -15.46
C THR A 476 17.70 32.91 -15.58
N ILE A 477 17.73 31.65 -15.15
CA ILE A 477 18.92 30.78 -15.25
C ILE A 477 18.91 30.01 -16.57
N GLY A 478 17.74 29.59 -17.03
CA GLY A 478 17.58 28.83 -18.27
C GLY A 478 17.87 27.32 -18.10
N PRO A 479 17.92 26.57 -19.22
CA PRO A 479 18.15 25.13 -19.20
C PRO A 479 19.57 24.79 -18.73
N LEU A 480 19.72 23.65 -18.05
CA LEU A 480 21.00 23.15 -17.57
C LEU A 480 21.56 22.10 -18.54
N SER A 481 22.55 22.50 -19.33
CA SER A 481 23.21 21.58 -20.28
C SER A 481 23.91 20.45 -19.53
N ARG A 482 23.66 19.20 -19.95
CA ARG A 482 24.19 17.98 -19.31
C ARG A 482 23.91 17.92 -17.79
N ASN A 483 22.77 18.48 -17.34
CA ASN A 483 22.35 18.51 -15.94
C ASN A 483 23.33 19.23 -15.00
N ARG A 484 24.01 20.28 -15.49
CA ARG A 484 24.98 21.07 -14.71
C ARG A 484 24.78 22.56 -14.94
N PHE A 485 25.10 23.36 -13.92
CA PHE A 485 25.22 24.80 -14.07
C PHE A 485 26.48 25.15 -14.88
N SER A 486 26.35 26.07 -15.82
CA SER A 486 27.50 26.75 -16.43
C SER A 486 28.11 27.75 -15.44
N GLN A 487 29.32 28.23 -15.74
CA GLN A 487 29.95 29.24 -14.90
C GLN A 487 29.15 30.55 -14.89
N ASP A 488 28.63 30.97 -16.04
CA ASP A 488 27.81 32.19 -16.15
C ASP A 488 26.50 32.07 -15.36
N GLN A 489 25.88 30.87 -15.36
CA GLN A 489 24.69 30.61 -14.54
C GLN A 489 24.99 30.70 -13.05
N LEU A 490 26.14 30.17 -12.60
CA LEU A 490 26.56 30.29 -11.19
C LEU A 490 26.89 31.75 -10.81
N VAL A 491 27.56 32.50 -11.69
CA VAL A 491 27.83 33.92 -11.48
C VAL A 491 26.52 34.69 -11.31
N ARG A 492 25.55 34.47 -12.20
CA ARG A 492 24.22 35.11 -12.09
C ARG A 492 23.51 34.78 -10.78
N VAL A 493 23.54 33.51 -10.33
CA VAL A 493 22.95 33.14 -9.04
C VAL A 493 23.61 33.91 -7.90
N ARG A 494 24.95 33.99 -7.88
CA ARG A 494 25.69 34.72 -6.84
C ARG A 494 25.40 36.22 -6.84
N GLU A 495 25.34 36.84 -8.00
CA GLU A 495 25.03 38.27 -8.15
C GLU A 495 23.62 38.57 -7.63
N GLN A 496 22.64 37.74 -7.99
CA GLN A 496 21.27 37.88 -7.49
C GLN A 496 21.17 37.68 -5.99
N VAL A 497 21.83 36.65 -5.46
CA VAL A 497 21.86 36.38 -4.01
C VAL A 497 22.49 37.56 -3.27
N ALA A 498 23.63 38.06 -3.72
CA ALA A 498 24.29 39.22 -3.14
C ALA A 498 23.40 40.47 -3.18
N ALA A 499 22.80 40.78 -4.33
CA ALA A 499 21.93 41.97 -4.47
C ALA A 499 20.72 41.95 -3.52
N ALA A 500 20.15 40.77 -3.24
CA ALA A 500 19.07 40.61 -2.27
C ALA A 500 19.58 40.70 -0.82
N HIS A 501 20.69 40.03 -0.51
CA HIS A 501 21.28 40.03 0.84
C HIS A 501 21.76 41.42 1.25
N ASP A 502 22.31 42.22 0.33
CA ASP A 502 22.68 43.63 0.56
C ASP A 502 21.49 44.51 0.96
N ARG A 503 20.27 44.08 0.59
CA ARG A 503 18.99 44.73 0.94
C ARG A 503 18.30 44.09 2.13
N GLY A 504 18.90 43.07 2.74
CA GLY A 504 18.35 42.29 3.85
C GLY A 504 17.20 41.37 3.45
N LEU A 505 17.08 41.01 2.17
CA LEU A 505 15.98 40.19 1.64
C LEU A 505 16.34 38.70 1.57
N LYS A 506 15.33 37.85 1.68
CA LYS A 506 15.45 36.39 1.62
C LYS A 506 15.24 35.87 0.20
N VAL A 507 16.20 35.12 -0.33
CA VAL A 507 16.21 34.69 -1.73
C VAL A 507 15.39 33.42 -1.93
N ARG A 508 14.56 33.39 -2.97
CA ARG A 508 13.80 32.20 -3.39
C ARG A 508 13.77 32.06 -4.91
N TYR A 509 13.98 30.85 -5.41
CA TYR A 509 13.76 30.53 -6.83
C TYR A 509 12.57 29.58 -6.98
N TRP A 510 11.56 29.98 -7.76
CA TRP A 510 10.46 29.11 -8.15
C TRP A 510 10.67 28.57 -9.58
N GLY A 511 9.87 27.59 -9.99
CA GLY A 511 10.00 27.01 -11.33
C GLY A 511 11.23 26.10 -11.53
N THR A 512 11.92 25.68 -10.46
CA THR A 512 13.03 24.72 -10.57
C THR A 512 12.61 23.40 -11.23
N PRO A 513 13.53 22.60 -11.80
CA PRO A 513 13.19 21.29 -12.37
C PRO A 513 12.57 20.36 -11.31
N THR A 514 11.45 19.73 -11.63
CA THR A 514 10.80 18.72 -10.76
C THR A 514 11.22 17.29 -11.12
N TRP A 515 11.55 17.05 -12.39
CA TRP A 515 12.00 15.76 -12.91
C TRP A 515 13.10 15.95 -13.96
N PRO A 516 14.09 15.02 -14.08
CA PRO A 516 14.32 13.84 -13.25
C PRO A 516 14.77 14.20 -11.81
N ARG A 517 14.48 13.33 -10.84
CA ARG A 517 14.76 13.58 -9.40
C ARG A 517 16.22 13.93 -9.13
N GLY A 518 17.16 13.29 -9.83
CA GLY A 518 18.58 13.60 -9.73
C GLY A 518 18.94 15.04 -10.16
N LEU A 519 18.28 15.58 -11.19
CA LEU A 519 18.47 16.97 -11.63
C LEU A 519 17.88 17.95 -10.61
N ARG A 520 16.64 17.70 -10.15
CA ARG A 520 16.00 18.48 -9.08
C ARG A 520 16.90 18.60 -7.85
N ASN A 521 17.35 17.45 -7.35
CA ASN A 521 18.21 17.35 -6.17
C ASN A 521 19.56 18.07 -6.37
N HIS A 522 20.15 17.98 -7.57
CA HIS A 522 21.35 18.73 -7.91
C HIS A 522 21.11 20.25 -7.88
N VAL A 523 20.00 20.72 -8.43
CA VAL A 523 19.63 22.15 -8.42
C VAL A 523 19.44 22.66 -7.01
N TRP A 524 18.66 21.98 -6.17
CA TRP A 524 18.48 22.36 -4.77
C TRP A 524 19.80 22.41 -4.02
N HIS A 525 20.66 21.40 -4.20
CA HIS A 525 21.98 21.38 -3.56
C HIS A 525 22.85 22.58 -3.96
N VAL A 526 22.87 22.94 -5.25
CA VAL A 526 23.64 24.09 -5.72
C VAL A 526 23.05 25.40 -5.19
N LEU A 527 21.73 25.60 -5.26
CA LEU A 527 21.10 26.84 -4.78
C LEU A 527 21.37 27.07 -3.28
N VAL A 528 21.21 26.05 -2.43
CA VAL A 528 21.56 26.16 -1.00
C VAL A 528 23.04 26.49 -0.83
N ARG A 529 23.93 25.84 -1.60
CA ARG A 529 25.37 26.10 -1.54
C ARG A 529 25.73 27.54 -1.92
N GLU A 530 25.05 28.11 -2.90
CA GLU A 530 25.26 29.50 -3.35
C GLU A 530 24.55 30.54 -2.46
N GLY A 531 23.89 30.12 -1.37
CA GLY A 531 23.33 31.04 -0.37
C GLY A 531 21.85 31.40 -0.58
N VAL A 532 21.11 30.66 -1.40
CA VAL A 532 19.66 30.80 -1.48
C VAL A 532 19.02 30.41 -0.15
N ASP A 533 18.26 31.33 0.44
CA ASP A 533 17.63 31.13 1.75
C ASP A 533 16.52 30.08 1.69
N TYR A 534 15.58 30.18 0.73
CA TYR A 534 14.42 29.29 0.67
C TYR A 534 14.45 28.40 -0.57
N ILE A 535 14.36 27.09 -0.37
CA ILE A 535 14.08 26.15 -1.46
C ILE A 535 12.57 26.04 -1.66
N ASN A 536 12.13 26.36 -2.87
CA ASN A 536 10.74 26.21 -3.29
C ASN A 536 10.44 24.74 -3.58
N VAL A 537 9.50 24.13 -2.84
CA VAL A 537 9.28 22.68 -2.87
C VAL A 537 7.84 22.32 -3.22
N ASP A 538 7.70 21.47 -4.24
CA ASP A 538 6.45 20.75 -4.51
C ASP A 538 6.42 19.37 -3.82
N ASP A 539 7.56 18.85 -3.37
CA ASP A 539 7.72 17.56 -2.71
C ASP A 539 8.29 17.80 -1.31
N LEU A 540 7.41 17.82 -0.30
CA LEU A 540 7.75 18.20 1.06
C LEU A 540 8.73 17.23 1.72
N ALA A 541 8.51 15.92 1.55
CA ALA A 541 9.31 14.90 2.20
C ALA A 541 10.77 14.93 1.74
N GLU A 542 10.98 15.02 0.42
CA GLU A 542 12.32 15.13 -0.14
C GLU A 542 12.93 16.52 0.11
N GLY A 543 12.12 17.58 0.04
CA GLY A 543 12.55 18.95 0.26
C GLY A 543 13.11 19.20 1.65
N THR A 544 12.58 18.53 2.68
CA THR A 544 12.97 18.76 4.08
C THR A 544 14.15 17.91 4.55
N MET A 545 14.63 16.97 3.73
CA MET A 545 15.78 16.11 4.07
C MET A 545 17.14 16.84 4.11
N GLN A 546 17.27 17.99 3.43
CA GLN A 546 18.46 18.86 3.34
C GLN A 546 19.78 18.23 2.81
N ASP A 547 19.97 16.90 2.81
CA ASP A 547 21.13 16.20 2.23
C ASP A 547 20.74 15.36 1.01
N TRP A 548 20.55 16.04 -0.12
CA TRP A 548 20.12 15.40 -1.37
C TRP A 548 21.23 14.63 -2.11
N ARG A 549 22.44 14.52 -1.53
CA ARG A 549 23.60 13.83 -2.15
C ARG A 549 23.57 12.31 -1.98
N LYS A 550 22.77 11.78 -1.06
CA LYS A 550 22.83 10.37 -0.62
C LYS A 550 21.93 9.39 -1.38
N HIS A 551 20.98 9.86 -2.19
CA HIS A 551 20.05 8.95 -2.87
C HIS A 551 20.56 8.49 -4.25
N ARG A 552 21.04 7.24 -4.30
CA ARG A 552 21.38 6.47 -5.51
C ARG A 552 20.15 5.80 -6.16
N SER A 553 19.02 6.48 -6.30
CA SER A 553 17.91 5.96 -7.11
C SER A 553 17.84 6.71 -8.43
N TRP A 554 18.66 6.30 -9.39
CA TRP A 554 18.58 6.79 -10.78
C TRP A 554 17.33 6.25 -11.52
N TRP A 555 16.52 5.39 -10.88
CA TRP A 555 15.47 4.58 -11.53
C TRP A 555 14.11 4.54 -10.84
N LEU A 556 13.82 5.45 -9.92
CA LEU A 556 12.45 5.72 -9.46
C LEU A 556 12.22 7.21 -9.50
#